data_AF-A0A960FZR1-F1
#
_entry.id   AF-A0A960FZR1-F1
#
_cell.length_a   1.000
_cell.length_b   1.000
_cell.length_c   1.000
_cell.angle_alpha   90.00
_cell.angle_beta   90.00
_cell.angle_gamma   90.00
#
_symmetry.space_group_name_H-M   'P 1'
#
loop_
_entity.id
_entity.type
_entity.pdbx_description
1 polymer ?
#
loop_
_entity_poly.entity_id
_entity_poly.type
_entity_poly.pdbx_seq_one_letter_code
_entity_poly.pdbx_strand_id
1 'polypeptide(L)'
;MTEFAADSAVDVFFLAIGMALLATLLWMAYKTLQHPRLPVNRPASSPPSVTWSGVLRYLLTTPLMVAFWMFVLLALLTAAARDRSGEQIVVATSAVIGGARLLAHVHEEIAHELAKAVPIAILGFILIGGGFTGIDAATTTIEQIPVDLVDTYWFGLVMFDFVITALWFGSIRLAWRRRNSRVEGGGSVDNWAVRALRRLRRIGYTAPAGEAPPVETV
;
A
#
# COMPACT_ATOMS: atom_id res chain seq x y z
N MET A 1 12.28 -34.89 7.45
CA MET A 1 12.02 -34.30 8.78
C MET A 1 13.31 -33.64 9.20
N THR A 2 13.46 -32.34 8.98
CA THR A 2 14.64 -31.59 9.44
C THR A 2 14.36 -31.16 10.88
N GLU A 3 15.12 -31.69 11.82
CA GLU A 3 15.11 -31.27 13.23
C GLU A 3 15.35 -29.76 13.28
N PHE A 4 14.41 -29.04 13.87
CA PHE A 4 14.64 -27.69 14.38
C PHE A 4 15.47 -27.82 15.68
N ALA A 5 16.67 -28.39 15.58
CA ALA A 5 17.60 -28.48 16.70
C ALA A 5 18.30 -27.12 16.81
N ALA A 6 17.75 -26.25 17.66
CA ALA A 6 18.55 -25.19 18.25
C ALA A 6 19.56 -25.87 19.18
N ASP A 7 20.69 -26.30 18.62
CA ASP A 7 21.71 -27.10 19.30
C ASP A 7 22.43 -26.29 20.41
N SER A 8 22.22 -24.96 20.42
CA SER A 8 22.76 -24.06 21.43
C SER A 8 21.83 -22.89 21.77
N ALA A 9 21.96 -22.35 22.99
CA ALA A 9 21.30 -21.10 23.39
C ALA A 9 21.65 -19.91 22.46
N VAL A 10 22.77 -20.03 21.74
CA VAL A 10 23.26 -19.06 20.76
C VAL A 10 22.36 -19.03 19.51
N ASP A 11 21.81 -20.17 19.08
CA ASP A 11 20.91 -20.24 17.92
C ASP A 11 19.57 -19.56 18.21
N VAL A 12 19.04 -19.76 19.41
CA VAL A 12 17.83 -19.07 19.89
C VAL A 12 18.07 -17.55 19.94
N PHE A 13 19.25 -17.12 20.36
CA PHE A 13 19.62 -15.72 20.43
C PHE A 13 19.74 -15.09 19.03
N PHE A 14 20.38 -15.76 18.07
CA PHE A 14 20.44 -15.30 16.68
C PHE A 14 19.07 -15.24 16.02
N LEU A 15 18.22 -16.24 16.26
CA LEU A 15 16.84 -16.24 15.77
C LEU A 15 16.04 -15.09 16.38
N ALA A 16 16.19 -14.83 17.69
CA ALA A 16 15.54 -13.69 18.36
C ALA A 16 16.02 -12.33 17.81
N ILE A 17 17.33 -12.17 17.56
CA ILE A 17 17.88 -10.96 16.92
C ILE A 17 17.34 -10.81 15.50
N GLY A 18 17.35 -11.87 14.70
CA GLY A 18 16.80 -11.86 13.35
C GLY A 18 15.33 -11.45 13.35
N MET A 19 14.54 -11.98 14.28
CA MET A 19 13.13 -11.62 14.48
C MET A 19 12.95 -10.16 14.91
N ALA A 20 13.79 -9.63 15.80
CA ALA A 20 13.73 -8.24 16.24
C ALA A 20 14.12 -7.25 15.13
N LEU A 21 15.19 -7.56 14.38
CA LEU A 21 15.60 -6.80 13.20
C LEU A 21 14.50 -6.81 12.16
N LEU A 22 13.92 -7.98 11.88
CA LEU A 22 12.82 -8.13 10.95
C LEU A 22 11.60 -7.34 11.39
N ALA A 23 11.17 -7.45 12.65
CA ALA A 23 10.05 -6.68 13.18
C ALA A 23 10.29 -5.16 13.05
N THR A 24 11.53 -4.71 13.27
CA THR A 24 11.93 -3.31 13.08
C THR A 24 11.86 -2.90 11.61
N LEU A 25 12.37 -3.75 10.71
CA LEU A 25 12.27 -3.58 9.25
C LEU A 25 10.81 -3.50 8.80
N LEU A 26 9.94 -4.37 9.30
CA LEU A 26 8.51 -4.37 9.03
C LEU A 26 7.81 -3.11 9.57
N TRP A 27 8.15 -2.67 10.77
CA TRP A 27 7.64 -1.41 11.33
C TRP A 27 8.07 -0.19 10.50
N MET A 28 9.31 -0.18 10.03
CA MET A 28 9.82 0.89 9.19
C MET A 28 9.15 0.88 7.81
N ALA A 29 9.00 -0.31 7.21
CA ALA A 29 8.27 -0.53 5.97
C ALA A 29 6.83 -0.02 6.08
N TYR A 30 6.15 -0.40 7.16
CA TYR A 30 4.82 0.06 7.55
C TYR A 30 4.74 1.59 7.61
N LYS A 31 5.66 2.24 8.31
CA LYS A 31 5.65 3.70 8.49
C LYS A 31 5.85 4.45 7.17
N THR A 32 6.68 3.91 6.27
CA THR A 32 6.94 4.56 4.97
C THR A 32 5.72 4.57 4.05
N LEU A 33 4.81 3.61 4.16
CA LEU A 33 3.57 3.57 3.36
C LEU A 33 2.46 4.50 3.85
N GLN A 34 2.58 5.12 5.04
CA GLN A 34 1.51 5.91 5.65
C GLN A 34 1.25 7.26 4.96
N HIS A 35 2.20 7.78 4.16
CA HIS A 35 2.02 9.07 3.49
C HIS A 35 2.53 9.04 2.04
N PRO A 36 1.87 8.29 1.15
CA PRO A 36 2.32 8.15 -0.22
C PRO A 36 1.96 9.37 -1.10
N ARG A 37 1.31 10.38 -0.53
CA ARG A 37 0.72 11.48 -1.29
C ARG A 37 1.56 12.74 -1.21
N LEU A 38 1.68 13.41 -2.34
CA LEU A 38 2.17 14.79 -2.42
C LEU A 38 1.34 15.68 -1.46
N PRO A 39 1.97 16.50 -0.62
CA PRO A 39 1.24 17.48 0.17
C PRO A 39 0.61 18.51 -0.77
N VAL A 40 -0.72 18.45 -0.92
CA VAL A 40 -1.48 19.41 -1.72
C VAL A 40 -2.02 20.48 -0.79
N ASN A 41 -1.58 21.72 -0.99
CA ASN A 41 -2.20 22.86 -0.34
C ASN A 41 -3.58 23.10 -0.96
N ARG A 42 -4.63 23.10 -0.13
CA ARG A 42 -6.01 23.34 -0.57
C ARG A 42 -6.56 24.65 0.03
N PRO A 43 -6.11 25.84 -0.40
CA PRO A 43 -6.85 27.07 -0.11
C PRO A 43 -8.20 27.02 -0.82
N ALA A 44 -9.29 27.41 -0.14
CA ALA A 44 -10.64 27.44 -0.70
C ALA A 44 -10.80 28.36 -1.93
N SER A 45 -9.84 29.25 -2.17
CA SER A 45 -9.86 30.30 -3.20
C SER A 45 -8.85 30.10 -4.34
N SER A 46 -8.04 29.04 -4.34
CA SER A 46 -6.97 28.85 -5.35
C SER A 46 -6.96 27.44 -5.92
N PRO A 47 -6.49 27.26 -7.18
CA PRO A 47 -6.30 25.94 -7.75
C PRO A 47 -5.35 25.10 -6.88
N PRO A 48 -5.60 23.78 -6.73
CA PRO A 48 -4.72 22.91 -5.94
C PRO A 48 -3.30 22.95 -6.51
N SER A 49 -2.39 23.54 -5.74
CA SER A 49 -0.98 23.70 -6.12
C SER A 49 -0.12 22.73 -5.30
N VAL A 50 0.92 22.23 -5.96
CA VAL A 50 1.95 21.42 -5.31
C VAL A 50 3.17 22.31 -5.12
N THR A 51 3.75 22.30 -3.93
CA THR A 51 5.03 22.99 -3.69
C THR A 51 6.15 22.20 -4.34
N TRP A 52 7.07 22.86 -5.06
CA TRP A 52 8.22 22.20 -5.69
C TRP A 52 9.07 21.38 -4.72
N SER A 53 9.24 21.86 -3.48
CA SER A 53 9.90 21.10 -2.41
C SER A 53 9.20 19.79 -2.06
N GLY A 54 7.85 19.75 -2.15
CA GLY A 54 7.06 18.54 -1.95
C GLY A 54 7.21 17.54 -3.09
N VAL A 55 7.28 18.02 -4.34
CA VAL A 55 7.56 17.18 -5.52
C VAL A 55 8.94 16.55 -5.41
N LEU A 56 9.96 17.36 -5.13
CA LEU A 56 11.33 16.88 -5.03
C LEU A 56 11.50 15.87 -3.88
N ARG A 57 10.91 16.15 -2.72
CA ARG A 57 10.90 15.21 -1.60
C ARG A 57 10.29 13.88 -2.02
N TYR A 58 9.12 13.89 -2.67
CA TYR A 58 8.45 12.68 -3.13
C TYR A 58 9.29 11.92 -4.18
N LEU A 59 9.85 12.61 -5.18
CA LEU A 59 10.71 12.01 -6.20
C LEU A 59 11.94 11.30 -5.61
N LEU A 60 12.50 11.84 -4.52
CA LEU A 60 13.65 11.24 -3.85
C LEU A 60 13.26 10.13 -2.88
N THR A 61 12.14 10.26 -2.18
CA THR A 61 11.71 9.27 -1.17
C THR A 61 11.11 8.03 -1.80
N THR A 62 10.39 8.15 -2.92
CA THR A 62 9.68 7.01 -3.54
C THR A 62 10.63 5.92 -4.03
N PRO A 63 11.70 6.20 -4.79
CA PRO A 63 12.64 5.17 -5.24
C PRO A 63 13.32 4.44 -4.09
N LEU A 64 13.73 5.19 -3.05
CA LEU A 64 14.34 4.62 -1.85
C LEU A 64 13.36 3.72 -1.08
N MET A 65 12.10 4.15 -0.96
CA MET A 65 11.06 3.36 -0.31
C MET A 65 10.76 2.07 -1.08
N VAL A 66 10.64 2.13 -2.42
CA VAL A 66 10.41 0.95 -3.25
C VAL A 66 11.61 -0.01 -3.16
N ALA A 67 12.85 0.49 -3.21
CA ALA A 67 14.06 -0.32 -3.04
C ALA A 67 14.05 -1.06 -1.70
N PHE A 68 13.77 -0.34 -0.62
CA PHE A 68 13.70 -0.89 0.73
C PHE A 68 12.63 -1.98 0.85
N TRP A 69 11.43 -1.75 0.31
CA TRP A 69 10.35 -2.74 0.29
C TRP A 69 10.71 -3.99 -0.50
N MET A 70 11.35 -3.80 -1.65
CA MET A 70 11.80 -4.90 -2.49
C MET A 70 12.86 -5.74 -1.79
N PHE A 71 13.82 -5.10 -1.13
CA PHE A 71 14.82 -5.79 -0.31
C PHE A 71 14.20 -6.64 0.79
N VAL A 72 13.26 -6.09 1.57
CA VAL A 72 12.60 -6.81 2.67
C VAL A 72 11.83 -8.03 2.16
N LEU A 73 11.03 -7.87 1.11
CA LEU A 73 10.22 -8.96 0.56
C LEU A 73 11.08 -10.01 -0.17
N LEU A 74 12.13 -9.60 -0.88
CA LEU A 74 13.10 -10.53 -1.47
C LEU A 74 13.77 -11.37 -0.38
N ALA A 75 14.23 -10.73 0.71
CA ALA A 75 14.85 -11.45 1.82
C ALA A 75 13.89 -12.46 2.46
N LEU A 76 12.64 -12.06 2.72
CA LEU A 76 11.62 -12.92 3.29
C LEU A 76 11.24 -14.08 2.38
N LEU A 77 10.99 -13.81 1.10
CA LEU A 77 10.59 -14.84 0.15
C LEU A 77 11.74 -15.79 -0.18
N THR A 78 12.98 -15.30 -0.23
CA THR A 78 14.17 -16.15 -0.40
C THR A 78 14.36 -17.06 0.80
N ALA A 79 14.19 -16.55 2.02
CA ALA A 79 14.25 -17.37 3.23
C ALA A 79 13.12 -18.42 3.29
N ALA A 80 11.99 -18.18 2.64
CA ALA A 80 10.85 -19.09 2.54
C ALA A 80 10.85 -19.98 1.29
N ALA A 81 11.77 -19.76 0.35
CA ALA A 81 11.71 -20.35 -0.98
C ALA A 81 12.14 -21.82 -0.98
N ARG A 82 11.18 -22.73 -0.88
CA ARG A 82 11.35 -24.12 -1.33
C ARG A 82 11.04 -24.19 -2.82
N ASP A 83 12.00 -24.65 -3.61
CA ASP A 83 11.85 -24.98 -5.03
C ASP A 83 11.37 -23.83 -5.94
N ARG A 84 11.72 -22.57 -5.60
CA ARG A 84 11.40 -21.38 -6.40
C ARG A 84 12.67 -20.82 -7.02
N SER A 85 12.63 -20.46 -8.31
CA SER A 85 13.75 -19.76 -8.93
C SER A 85 13.82 -18.30 -8.47
N GLY A 86 15.01 -17.70 -8.55
CA GLY A 86 15.22 -16.29 -8.25
C GLY A 86 14.27 -15.37 -9.03
N GLU A 87 14.01 -15.68 -10.32
CA GLU A 87 13.05 -14.94 -11.15
C GLU A 87 11.63 -14.96 -10.57
N GLN A 88 11.14 -16.12 -10.14
CA GLN A 88 9.79 -16.24 -9.57
C GLN A 88 9.65 -15.43 -8.28
N ILE A 89 10.72 -15.35 -7.48
CA ILE A 89 10.76 -14.58 -6.24
C ILE A 89 10.75 -13.07 -6.54
N VAL A 90 11.50 -12.62 -7.55
CA VAL A 90 11.50 -11.22 -8.00
C VAL A 90 10.13 -10.82 -8.53
N VAL A 91 9.51 -11.64 -9.37
CA VAL A 91 8.16 -11.39 -9.91
C VAL A 91 7.12 -11.34 -8.79
N ALA A 92 7.13 -12.30 -7.87
CA ALA A 92 6.18 -12.35 -6.75
C ALA A 92 6.34 -11.13 -5.84
N THR A 93 7.59 -10.78 -5.48
CA THR A 93 7.89 -9.56 -4.73
C THR A 93 7.33 -8.33 -5.42
N SER A 94 7.60 -8.20 -6.72
CA SER A 94 7.19 -7.05 -7.51
C SER A 94 5.67 -6.92 -7.61
N ALA A 95 4.96 -8.05 -7.75
CA ALA A 95 3.50 -8.09 -7.78
C ALA A 95 2.88 -7.62 -6.46
N VAL A 96 3.43 -8.05 -5.32
CA VAL A 96 2.98 -7.60 -3.99
C VAL A 96 3.18 -6.09 -3.83
N ILE A 97 4.37 -5.58 -4.18
CA ILE A 97 4.68 -4.14 -4.07
C ILE A 97 3.77 -3.34 -5.00
N GLY A 98 3.68 -3.71 -6.27
CA GLY A 98 2.83 -3.04 -7.26
C GLY A 98 1.37 -3.03 -6.83
N GLY A 99 0.85 -4.16 -6.34
CA GLY A 99 -0.51 -4.28 -5.81
C GLY A 99 -0.75 -3.35 -4.61
N ALA A 100 0.13 -3.35 -3.62
CA ALA A 100 0.03 -2.45 -2.47
C ALA A 100 0.10 -0.97 -2.86
N ARG A 101 0.97 -0.61 -3.81
CA ARG A 101 1.10 0.77 -4.33
C ARG A 101 -0.14 1.23 -5.09
N LEU A 102 -0.68 0.39 -5.95
CA LEU A 102 -1.93 0.67 -6.65
C LEU A 102 -3.05 0.89 -5.63
N LEU A 103 -3.16 0.00 -4.64
CA LEU A 103 -4.20 0.07 -3.63
C LEU A 103 -4.07 1.32 -2.75
N ALA A 104 -2.86 1.81 -2.49
CA ALA A 104 -2.65 3.03 -1.70
C ALA A 104 -3.28 4.28 -2.33
N HIS A 105 -3.49 4.26 -3.65
CA HIS A 105 -4.16 5.33 -4.39
C HIS A 105 -5.70 5.17 -4.42
N VAL A 106 -6.21 3.96 -4.21
CA VAL A 106 -7.64 3.66 -4.23
C VAL A 106 -8.21 3.64 -2.81
N HIS A 107 -7.67 2.76 -1.95
CA HIS A 107 -8.05 2.57 -0.56
C HIS A 107 -6.80 2.43 0.31
N GLU A 108 -6.36 3.56 0.87
CA GLU A 108 -5.16 3.67 1.71
C GLU A 108 -5.16 2.67 2.88
N GLU A 109 -6.32 2.46 3.51
CA GLU A 109 -6.48 1.52 4.62
C GLU A 109 -6.27 0.06 4.19
N ILE A 110 -6.76 -0.35 3.01
CA ILE A 110 -6.57 -1.73 2.54
C ILE A 110 -5.12 -1.96 2.10
N ALA A 111 -4.51 -0.97 1.45
CA ALA A 111 -3.09 -1.03 1.09
C ALA A 111 -2.20 -1.24 2.31
N HIS A 112 -2.56 -0.56 3.40
CA HIS A 112 -1.89 -0.64 4.68
C HIS A 112 -2.00 -2.03 5.32
N GLU A 113 -3.22 -2.57 5.39
CA GLU A 113 -3.45 -3.91 5.92
C GLU A 113 -2.74 -4.97 5.06
N LEU A 114 -2.76 -4.84 3.73
CA LEU A 114 -2.06 -5.75 2.82
C LEU A 114 -0.55 -5.73 3.04
N ALA A 115 0.04 -4.54 3.10
CA ALA A 115 1.47 -4.35 3.28
C ALA A 115 1.98 -4.93 4.60
N LYS A 116 1.16 -4.91 5.65
CA LYS A 116 1.46 -5.54 6.94
C LYS A 116 1.23 -7.06 6.90
N ALA A 117 0.12 -7.50 6.31
CA ALA A 117 -0.30 -8.88 6.35
C ALA A 117 0.64 -9.81 5.56
N VAL A 118 1.13 -9.38 4.38
CA VAL A 118 1.95 -10.24 3.53
C VAL A 118 3.28 -10.65 4.20
N PRO A 119 4.10 -9.72 4.73
CA PRO A 119 5.32 -10.11 5.44
C PRO A 119 5.06 -10.95 6.70
N ILE A 120 4.00 -10.62 7.45
CA ILE A 120 3.62 -11.40 8.64
C ILE A 120 3.19 -12.82 8.25
N ALA A 121 2.46 -12.98 7.16
CA ALA A 121 2.05 -14.29 6.66
C ALA A 121 3.26 -15.12 6.21
N ILE A 122 4.21 -14.51 5.48
CA ILE A 122 5.46 -15.18 5.09
C ILE A 122 6.24 -15.61 6.33
N LEU A 123 6.33 -14.74 7.34
CA LEU A 123 7.01 -15.06 8.59
C LEU A 123 6.31 -16.20 9.35
N GLY A 124 4.98 -16.17 9.44
CA GLY A 124 4.19 -17.25 10.03
C GLY A 124 4.41 -18.58 9.30
N PHE A 125 4.49 -18.55 7.96
CA PHE A 125 4.82 -19.72 7.15
C PHE A 125 6.23 -20.27 7.44
N ILE A 126 7.23 -19.39 7.56
CA ILE A 126 8.60 -19.76 7.92
C ILE A 126 8.63 -20.43 9.30
N LEU A 127 7.99 -19.82 10.30
CA LEU A 127 8.05 -20.25 11.71
C LEU A 127 7.24 -21.52 12.00
N ILE A 128 6.00 -21.60 11.49
CA ILE A 128 5.06 -22.69 11.84
C ILE A 128 5.16 -23.83 10.84
N GLY A 129 5.28 -23.50 9.54
CA GLY A 129 5.23 -24.48 8.46
C GLY A 129 6.56 -25.19 8.19
N GLY A 130 7.64 -24.86 8.90
CA GLY A 130 8.99 -25.31 8.56
C GLY A 130 9.46 -24.77 7.21
N GLY A 131 8.93 -23.60 6.79
CA GLY A 131 9.21 -22.98 5.51
C GLY A 131 10.66 -22.48 5.36
N PHE A 132 11.42 -22.39 6.45
CA PHE A 132 12.84 -22.07 6.40
C PHE A 132 13.60 -23.17 5.66
N THR A 133 14.33 -22.78 4.61
CA THR A 133 15.07 -23.72 3.76
C THR A 133 16.52 -23.95 4.20
N GLY A 134 16.97 -23.24 5.25
CA GLY A 134 18.36 -23.25 5.67
C GLY A 134 19.18 -22.16 4.99
N ILE A 135 20.35 -21.85 5.55
CA ILE A 135 21.23 -20.79 5.04
C ILE A 135 21.76 -21.16 3.65
N ASP A 136 22.14 -22.42 3.42
CA ASP A 136 22.72 -22.87 2.14
C ASP A 136 21.73 -22.82 0.97
N ALA A 137 20.46 -23.13 1.23
CA ALA A 137 19.41 -23.00 0.22
C ALA A 137 19.09 -21.52 -0.07
N ALA A 138 19.09 -20.68 0.97
CA ALA A 138 18.89 -19.24 0.81
C ALA A 138 20.04 -18.60 0.01
N THR A 139 21.30 -18.95 0.27
CA THR A 139 22.45 -18.42 -0.49
C THR A 139 22.41 -18.85 -1.95
N THR A 140 22.10 -20.13 -2.22
CA THR A 140 21.92 -20.63 -3.59
C THR A 140 20.81 -19.88 -4.32
N THR A 141 19.70 -19.60 -3.64
CA THR A 141 18.58 -18.84 -4.20
C THR A 141 18.97 -17.39 -4.48
N ILE A 142 19.74 -16.75 -3.59
CA ILE A 142 20.27 -15.38 -3.78
C ILE A 142 21.17 -15.31 -5.02
N GLU A 143 22.05 -16.29 -5.22
CA GLU A 143 22.93 -16.36 -6.40
C GLU A 143 22.15 -16.53 -7.71
N GLN A 144 20.96 -17.14 -7.66
CA GLN A 144 20.07 -17.28 -8.79
C GLN A 144 19.22 -16.03 -9.07
N ILE A 145 19.27 -14.99 -8.23
CA ILE A 145 18.50 -13.76 -8.46
C ILE A 145 19.19 -12.95 -9.56
N PRO A 146 18.55 -12.75 -10.73
CA PRO A 146 19.12 -11.93 -11.79
C PRO A 146 19.02 -10.45 -11.39
N VAL A 147 20.17 -9.81 -11.14
CA VAL A 147 20.25 -8.40 -10.74
C VAL A 147 19.63 -7.47 -11.79
N ASP A 148 19.82 -7.77 -13.08
CA ASP A 148 19.22 -6.99 -14.17
C ASP A 148 17.68 -7.00 -14.11
N LEU A 149 17.09 -8.11 -13.65
CA LEU A 149 15.64 -8.25 -13.48
C LEU A 149 15.17 -7.44 -12.27
N VAL A 150 15.90 -7.53 -11.16
CA VAL A 150 15.67 -6.71 -9.95
C VAL A 150 15.66 -5.23 -10.32
N ASP A 151 16.67 -4.75 -11.04
CA ASP A 151 16.78 -3.36 -11.46
C ASP A 151 15.64 -2.96 -12.40
N THR A 152 15.28 -3.82 -13.35
CA THR A 152 14.17 -3.60 -14.29
C THR A 152 12.84 -3.46 -13.55
N TYR A 153 12.53 -4.35 -12.62
CA TYR A 153 11.29 -4.29 -11.83
C TYR A 153 11.29 -3.11 -10.86
N TRP A 154 12.41 -2.82 -10.21
CA TRP A 154 12.53 -1.66 -9.34
C TRP A 154 12.23 -0.36 -10.11
N PHE A 155 12.87 -0.16 -11.26
CA PHE A 155 12.63 1.01 -12.09
C PHE A 155 11.18 1.05 -12.59
N GLY A 156 10.65 -0.09 -13.03
CA GLY A 156 9.26 -0.23 -13.46
C GLY A 156 8.26 0.16 -12.37
N LEU A 157 8.48 -0.28 -11.12
CA LEU A 157 7.63 0.04 -9.98
C LEU A 157 7.70 1.53 -9.61
N VAL A 158 8.88 2.15 -9.67
CA VAL A 158 9.03 3.59 -9.43
C VAL A 158 8.29 4.39 -10.50
N MET A 159 8.45 4.04 -11.78
CA MET A 159 7.74 4.68 -12.88
C MET A 159 6.23 4.47 -12.76
N PHE A 160 5.79 3.25 -12.44
CA PHE A 160 4.40 2.93 -12.19
C PHE A 160 3.80 3.84 -11.10
N ASP A 161 4.52 4.05 -10.00
CA ASP A 161 4.06 4.91 -8.91
C ASP A 161 3.93 6.38 -9.33
N PHE A 162 4.90 6.88 -10.09
CA PHE A 162 4.87 8.23 -10.64
C PHE A 162 3.71 8.42 -11.62
N VAL A 163 3.44 7.44 -12.48
CA VAL A 163 2.30 7.46 -13.40
C VAL A 163 0.99 7.52 -12.64
N ILE A 164 0.78 6.65 -11.64
CA ILE A 164 -0.46 6.66 -10.84
C ILE A 164 -0.62 7.99 -10.11
N THR A 165 0.45 8.51 -9.50
CA THR A 165 0.42 9.79 -8.78
C THR A 165 0.08 10.95 -9.73
N ALA A 166 0.66 10.97 -10.93
CA ALA A 166 0.36 11.97 -11.94
C ALA A 166 -1.10 11.89 -12.40
N LEU A 167 -1.64 10.69 -12.63
CA LEU A 167 -3.04 10.47 -12.98
C LEU A 167 -3.99 10.93 -11.86
N TRP A 168 -3.70 10.57 -10.62
CA TRP A 168 -4.46 11.00 -9.45
C TRP A 168 -4.49 12.52 -9.33
N PHE A 169 -3.33 13.17 -9.41
CA PHE A 169 -3.23 14.62 -9.33
C PHE A 169 -3.95 15.32 -10.51
N GLY A 170 -3.80 14.78 -11.71
CA GLY A 170 -4.51 15.23 -12.91
C GLY A 170 -6.03 15.15 -12.74
N SER A 171 -6.54 14.06 -12.16
CA SER A 171 -7.97 13.86 -11.89
C SER A 171 -8.53 14.93 -10.94
N ILE A 172 -7.78 15.29 -9.90
CA ILE A 172 -8.15 16.35 -8.95
C ILE A 172 -8.21 17.70 -9.66
N ARG A 173 -7.20 18.01 -10.48
CA ARG A 173 -7.14 19.28 -11.21
C ARG A 173 -8.26 19.41 -12.24
N LEU A 174 -8.59 18.33 -12.94
CA LEU A 174 -9.72 18.26 -13.87
C LEU A 174 -11.07 18.43 -13.15
N ALA A 175 -11.26 17.79 -12.00
CA ALA A 175 -12.46 17.92 -11.20
C ALA A 175 -12.65 19.37 -10.69
N TRP A 176 -11.58 20.03 -10.25
CA TRP A 176 -11.61 21.44 -9.88
C TRP A 176 -11.98 22.34 -11.07
N ARG A 177 -11.33 22.15 -12.24
CA ARG A 177 -11.62 22.93 -13.45
C ARG A 177 -13.09 22.79 -13.87
N ARG A 178 -13.62 21.56 -13.86
CA ARG A 178 -15.04 21.29 -14.16
C ARG A 178 -15.98 21.94 -13.16
N ARG A 179 -15.61 22.02 -11.88
CA ARG A 179 -16.42 22.69 -10.84
C ARG A 179 -16.43 24.20 -11.04
N ASN A 180 -15.28 24.83 -11.32
CA ASN A 180 -15.20 26.29 -11.46
C ASN A 180 -15.90 26.79 -12.73
N SER A 181 -15.76 26.10 -13.87
CA SER A 181 -16.49 26.44 -15.10
C SER A 181 -18.01 26.31 -14.97
N ARG A 182 -18.51 25.53 -14.01
CA ARG A 182 -19.96 25.42 -13.71
C ARG A 182 -20.48 26.57 -12.84
N VAL A 183 -19.61 27.21 -12.05
CA VAL A 183 -19.98 28.37 -11.21
C VAL A 183 -19.97 29.65 -12.04
N GLU A 184 -19.00 29.81 -12.96
CA GLU A 184 -18.90 30.97 -13.86
C GLU A 184 -19.93 30.94 -15.01
N GLY A 185 -20.42 29.74 -15.38
CA GLY A 185 -21.36 29.56 -16.50
C GLY A 185 -22.84 29.85 -16.23
N GLY A 186 -23.23 30.36 -15.05
CA GLY A 186 -24.61 30.83 -14.79
C GLY A 186 -25.72 29.79 -15.01
N GLY A 187 -25.40 28.49 -14.96
CA GLY A 187 -26.38 27.43 -15.14
C GLY A 187 -27.08 27.12 -13.83
N SER A 188 -28.29 27.65 -13.66
CA SER A 188 -29.29 27.07 -12.76
C SER A 188 -29.49 25.62 -13.19
N VAL A 189 -28.72 24.68 -12.62
CA VAL A 189 -29.01 23.26 -12.77
C VAL A 189 -30.17 23.03 -11.83
N ASP A 190 -31.37 23.10 -12.42
CA ASP A 190 -32.58 22.62 -11.80
C ASP A 190 -32.27 21.28 -11.13
N ASN A 191 -32.47 21.26 -9.81
CA ASN A 191 -32.06 20.23 -8.87
C ASN A 191 -32.81 18.91 -9.11
N TRP A 192 -33.21 18.57 -10.32
CA TRP A 192 -34.02 17.40 -10.62
C TRP A 192 -33.28 16.10 -10.28
N ALA A 193 -32.00 15.96 -10.63
CA ALA A 193 -31.21 14.76 -10.35
C ALA A 193 -30.87 14.61 -8.86
N VAL A 194 -30.53 15.72 -8.19
CA VAL A 194 -30.28 15.74 -6.73
C VAL A 194 -31.58 15.54 -5.94
N ARG A 195 -32.73 16.06 -6.42
CA ARG A 195 -34.07 15.80 -5.85
C ARG A 195 -34.52 14.36 -6.10
N ALA A 196 -34.25 13.80 -7.28
CA ALA A 196 -34.55 12.40 -7.62
C ALA A 196 -33.72 11.43 -6.77
N LEU A 197 -32.43 11.69 -6.60
CA LEU A 197 -31.56 10.92 -5.70
C LEU A 197 -31.97 11.05 -4.23
N ARG A 198 -32.42 12.22 -3.76
CA ARG A 198 -33.00 12.36 -2.41
C ARG A 198 -34.36 11.67 -2.25
N ARG A 199 -35.18 11.59 -3.31
CA ARG A 199 -36.44 10.82 -3.31
C ARG A 199 -36.17 9.31 -3.29
N LEU A 200 -35.20 8.83 -4.07
CA LEU A 200 -34.78 7.41 -4.07
C LEU A 200 -34.15 6.98 -2.74
N ARG A 201 -33.37 7.86 -2.10
CA ARG A 201 -32.81 7.59 -0.77
C ARG A 201 -33.87 7.51 0.34
N ARG A 202 -35.10 7.96 0.07
CA ARG A 202 -36.27 7.87 0.97
C ARG A 202 -37.08 6.59 0.77
N ILE A 203 -36.79 5.80 -0.26
CA ILE A 203 -37.48 4.53 -0.58
C ILE A 203 -36.77 3.32 0.08
N GLY A 204 -35.57 3.50 0.64
CA GLY A 204 -34.76 2.44 1.26
C GLY A 204 -34.74 2.41 2.79
N TYR A 205 -35.56 3.19 3.48
CA TYR A 205 -35.73 3.12 4.93
C TYR A 205 -37.22 3.04 5.25
N THR A 206 -37.76 1.82 5.25
CA THR A 206 -38.89 1.54 6.13
C THR A 206 -38.37 1.67 7.55
N ALA A 207 -38.68 2.78 8.21
CA ALA A 207 -38.55 2.86 9.66
C ALA A 207 -39.31 1.68 10.28
N PRO A 208 -38.76 0.97 11.27
CA PRO A 208 -39.54 0.00 12.02
C PRO A 208 -40.75 0.73 12.62
N ALA A 209 -41.93 0.17 12.41
CA ALA A 209 -43.17 0.70 12.95
C ALA A 209 -43.08 0.70 14.49
N GLY A 210 -43.19 1.88 15.09
CA GLY A 210 -43.44 2.01 16.52
C GLY A 210 -42.42 2.86 17.26
N GLU A 211 -42.49 4.18 17.09
CA GLU A 211 -42.18 5.11 18.18
C GLU A 211 -42.91 6.43 17.91
N ALA A 212 -43.87 6.74 18.78
CA ALA A 212 -44.67 7.96 18.72
C ALA A 212 -43.81 9.18 19.08
N PRO A 213 -44.06 10.36 18.49
CA PRO A 213 -43.31 11.56 18.83
C PRO A 213 -43.60 12.02 20.28
N PRO A 214 -42.62 12.63 20.97
CA PRO A 214 -42.84 13.14 22.32
C PRO A 214 -43.82 14.32 22.28
N VAL A 215 -44.77 14.29 23.21
CA VAL A 215 -45.73 15.37 23.45
C VAL A 215 -44.98 16.56 24.05
N GLU A 216 -45.05 17.72 23.38
CA GLU A 216 -44.67 19.00 23.97
C GLU A 216 -45.60 19.29 25.16
N THR A 217 -45.03 19.30 26.37
CA THR A 217 -45.68 19.91 27.53
C THR A 217 -45.29 21.38 27.60
N VAL A 218 -46.32 22.22 27.59
CA VAL A 218 -46.34 23.68 27.81
C VAL A 218 -45.57 24.09 29.06
#